data_AF-A0A2V6U7L8-F1
#
_entry.id   AF-A0A2V6U7L8-F1
#
_cell.length_a   1.000
_cell.length_b   1.000
_cell.length_c   1.000
_cell.angle_alpha   90.00
_cell.angle_beta   90.00
_cell.angle_gamma   90.00
#
_symmetry.space_group_name_H-M   'P 1'
#
loop_
_entity.id
_entity.type
_entity.pdbx_description
1 polymer ?
#
loop_
_entity_poly.entity_id
_entity_poly.type
_entity_poly.pdbx_seq_one_letter_code
_entity_poly.pdbx_strand_id
1 'polypeptide(L)' 'MPNITIQWFAGRTDQQKRELTQAITQAMVTIGKTTADQVHIVFQDIEKSNW' A
#
# COMPACT_ATOMS: atom_id res chain seq x y z
N MET A 1 -5.31 0.26 14.21
CA MET A 1 -5.62 0.09 12.78
C MET A 1 -4.82 1.09 11.97
N PRO A 2 -3.63 0.73 11.49
CA PRO A 2 -2.86 1.58 10.59
C PRO A 2 -3.50 1.69 9.20
N ASN A 3 -3.56 2.92 8.69
CA ASN A 3 -3.97 3.22 7.31
C ASN A 3 -2.75 3.74 6.54
N ILE A 4 -2.38 3.07 5.47
CA ILE A 4 -1.26 3.42 4.60
C ILE A 4 -1.84 3.86 3.25
N THR A 5 -1.57 5.09 2.85
CA THR A 5 -1.91 5.58 1.52
C THR A 5 -0.65 5.70 0.68
N ILE A 6 -0.64 5.06 -0.48
CA ILE A 6 0.45 5.12 -1.45
C ILE A 6 -0.02 5.98 -2.60
N GLN A 7 0.51 7.20 -2.65
CA GLN A 7 0.31 8.12 -3.77
C GLN A 7 1.49 8.04 -4.71
N TRP A 8 1.20 7.79 -5.99
CA TRP A 8 2.21 7.69 -7.02
C TRP A 8 1.57 7.91 -8.40
N PHE A 9 2.40 8.02 -9.44
CA PHE A 9 1.87 8.12 -10.79
C PHE A 9 1.05 6.88 -11.20
N ALA A 10 0.11 7.03 -12.13
CA ALA A 10 -0.62 5.90 -12.70
C ALA A 10 0.30 4.94 -13.50
N GLY A 11 -0.20 3.74 -13.80
CA GLY A 11 0.45 2.77 -14.71
C GLY A 11 1.14 1.57 -14.07
N ARG A 12 0.89 1.27 -12.79
CA ARG A 12 1.44 0.07 -12.12
C ARG A 12 0.51 -1.11 -12.33
N THR A 13 1.10 -2.30 -12.49
CA THR A 13 0.34 -3.53 -12.67
C THR A 13 -0.28 -4.00 -11.35
N ASP A 14 -1.33 -4.81 -11.45
CA ASP A 14 -1.95 -5.43 -10.27
C ASP A 14 -0.95 -6.33 -9.50
N GLN A 15 -0.03 -6.98 -10.22
CA GLN A 15 1.01 -7.78 -9.59
C GLN A 15 1.92 -6.92 -8.71
N GLN A 16 2.37 -5.76 -9.20
CA GLN A 16 3.19 -4.84 -8.42
C GLN A 16 2.45 -4.36 -7.16
N LYS A 17 1.16 -4.03 -7.28
CA LYS A 17 0.33 -3.63 -6.14
C LYS A 17 0.21 -4.75 -5.10
N ARG A 18 0.01 -6.00 -5.54
CA ARG A 18 -0.06 -7.17 -4.65
C ARG A 18 1.24 -7.40 -3.88
N GLU A 19 2.38 -7.37 -4.58
CA GLU A 19 3.70 -7.53 -3.97
C GLU A 19 3.96 -6.44 -2.91
N LEU A 20 3.61 -5.18 -3.21
CA LEU A 20 3.68 -4.07 -2.27
C LEU A 20 2.77 -4.25 -1.06
N THR A 21 1.51 -4.63 -1.27
CA THR A 21 0.56 -4.90 -0.18
C THR A 21 1.11 -5.95 0.77
N GLN A 22 1.67 -7.05 0.25
CA GLN A 22 2.23 -8.12 1.07
C GLN A 22 3.46 -7.64 1.86
N ALA A 23 4.40 -6.96 1.20
CA ALA A 23 5.61 -6.46 1.85
C ALA A 23 5.31 -5.45 2.96
N ILE A 24 4.41 -4.50 2.71
CA ILE A 24 4.02 -3.47 3.67
C ILE A 24 3.24 -4.10 4.82
N THR A 25 2.29 -4.99 4.55
CA THR A 25 1.52 -5.68 5.60
C THR A 25 2.46 -6.46 6.52
N GLN A 26 3.43 -7.18 5.96
CA GLN A 26 4.42 -7.91 6.74
C GLN A 26 5.27 -6.97 7.61
N ALA A 27 5.71 -5.82 7.07
CA ALA A 27 6.44 -4.82 7.83
C ALA A 27 5.60 -4.27 9.00
N MET A 28 4.31 -4.00 8.78
CA MET A 28 3.41 -3.51 9.82
C MET A 28 3.18 -4.56 10.93
N VAL A 29 3.06 -5.83 10.58
CA VAL A 29 2.94 -6.91 11.58
C VAL A 29 4.24 -7.06 12.37
N THR A 30 5.39 -7.15 11.70
CA THR A 30 6.68 -7.42 12.35
C THR A 30 7.17 -6.23 13.17
N ILE A 31 7.14 -5.03 12.60
CA ILE A 31 7.73 -3.80 13.17
C ILE A 31 6.68 -3.02 13.92
N GLY A 32 5.53 -2.78 13.29
CA GLY A 32 4.42 -2.02 13.86
C GLY A 32 3.62 -2.77 14.93
N LYS A 33 3.91 -4.06 15.15
CA LYS A 33 3.26 -4.92 16.16
C LYS A 33 1.73 -4.90 16.09
N THR A 34 1.19 -4.81 14.88
CA THR A 34 -0.25 -4.93 14.61
C THR A 34 -0.57 -6.29 13.98
N THR A 35 -1.84 -6.56 13.74
CA THR A 35 -2.30 -7.77 13.04
C THR A 35 -2.63 -7.45 11.60
N ALA A 36 -2.52 -8.44 10.69
CA ALA A 36 -2.70 -8.21 9.26
C ALA A 36 -4.11 -7.70 8.90
N ASP A 37 -5.13 -8.13 9.64
CA ASP A 37 -6.53 -7.68 9.51
C ASP A 37 -6.73 -6.21 9.88
N GLN A 38 -5.82 -5.61 10.63
CA GLN A 38 -5.87 -4.20 11.01
C GLN A 38 -5.13 -3.27 10.03
N VAL A 39 -4.39 -3.82 9.07
CA VAL A 39 -3.59 -3.05 8.12
C VAL A 39 -4.42 -2.74 6.88
N HIS A 40 -4.71 -1.46 6.67
CA HIS A 40 -5.41 -1.00 5.48
C HIS A 40 -4.43 -0.28 4.55
N ILE A 41 -4.43 -0.67 3.27
CA ILE A 41 -3.57 -0.07 2.24
C ILE A 41 -4.45 0.45 1.11
N VAL A 42 -4.29 1.74 0.80
CA VAL A 42 -5.01 2.43 -0.27
C VAL A 42 -4.00 2.89 -1.32
N PHE A 43 -4.21 2.49 -2.57
CA PHE A 43 -3.43 2.99 -3.70
C PHE A 43 -4.16 4.18 -4.34
N GLN A 44 -3.45 5.29 -4.47
CA GLN A 44 -3.88 6.49 -5.17
C GLN A 44 -3.01 6.66 -6.41
N ASP A 45 -3.49 6.13 -7.52
CA ASP A 45 -2.89 6.28 -8.84
C ASP A 45 -3.25 7.66 -9.38
N ILE A 46 -2.26 8.54 -9.48
CA ILE A 46 -2.45 9.92 -9.93
C ILE A 46 -1.90 10.05 -11.34
N GLU A 47 -2.73 10.49 -12.29
CA GLU A 47 -2.26 10.82 -13.63
C GLU A 47 -1.21 11.93 -13.58
N LYS A 48 -0.19 11.88 -14.45
CA LYS A 48 0.90 12.88 -14.43
C LYS A 48 0.39 14.33 -14.58
N SER A 49 -0.75 14.52 -15.24
CA SER A 49 -1.39 15.84 -15.41
C SER A 49 -2.07 16.36 -14.15
N ASN A 50 -2.33 15.49 -13.18
CA ASN A 50 -3.19 15.75 -12.01
C ASN A 50 -2.39 15.75 -10.70
N TRP A 51 -1.06 15.71 -10.79
CA TRP A 51 -0.16 15.81 -9.64
C TRP A 51 0.22 17.26 -9.37
#